data_AF-A0A381X0K0-F1
#
_entry.id   AF-A0A381X0K0-F1
#
_cell.length_a   1.000
_cell.length_b   1.000
_cell.length_c   1.000
_cell.angle_alpha   90.00
_cell.angle_beta   90.00
_cell.angle_gamma   90.00
#
_symmetry.space_group_name_H-M   'P 1'
#
loop_
_entity.id
_entity.type
_entity.pdbx_description
1 polymer ?
#
loop_
_entity_poly.entity_id
_entity_poly.type
_entity_poly.pdbx_seq_one_letter_code
_entity_poly.pdbx_strand_id
1 'polypeptide(L)'
;MITTDDFSINIESPLKMDLVTHMTPRGIAESLNLTRWMQPFSEQKTFEVDMAQVVTIASASVGLSQYYKYVLKKVDDADMLPEENVSYEEVRHRIEAADDPSNDEVSDEILDELLDISDTIH
;
A
#
# COMPACT_ATOMS: atom_id res chain seq x y z
N MET A 1 -26.95 -21.81 26.11
CA MET A 1 -25.49 -21.71 25.97
C MET A 1 -25.20 -21.33 24.54
N ILE A 2 -24.64 -20.16 24.33
CA ILE A 2 -24.02 -19.76 23.07
C ILE A 2 -22.63 -19.30 23.48
N THR A 3 -21.61 -20.03 23.06
CA THR A 3 -20.21 -19.66 23.23
C THR A 3 -19.74 -19.24 21.84
N THR A 4 -19.66 -17.93 21.61
CA THR A 4 -19.02 -17.36 20.44
C THR A 4 -17.65 -16.85 20.90
N ASP A 5 -16.64 -17.70 20.75
CA ASP A 5 -15.23 -17.32 20.81
C ASP A 5 -14.88 -16.62 19.49
N ASP A 6 -15.21 -15.33 19.38
CA ASP A 6 -14.92 -14.50 18.21
C ASP A 6 -14.18 -13.22 18.66
N PHE A 7 -13.16 -13.42 19.49
CA PHE A 7 -12.39 -12.35 20.14
C PHE A 7 -11.15 -11.93 19.33
N SER A 8 -10.96 -12.45 18.13
CA SER A 8 -9.79 -12.16 17.29
C SER A 8 -10.15 -11.88 15.84
N ILE A 9 -9.31 -11.10 15.17
CA ILE A 9 -9.37 -10.81 13.74
C ILE A 9 -8.14 -11.40 13.07
N ASN A 10 -8.35 -12.10 11.95
CA ASN A 10 -7.28 -12.55 11.07
C ASN A 10 -7.01 -11.49 10.00
N ILE A 11 -5.75 -11.09 9.88
CA ILE A 11 -5.29 -10.06 8.93
C ILE A 11 -4.26 -10.69 8.01
N GLU A 12 -4.45 -10.56 6.70
CA GLU A 12 -3.54 -11.07 5.68
C GLU A 12 -2.79 -9.93 4.99
N SER A 13 -1.51 -10.16 4.71
CA SER A 13 -0.58 -9.22 4.07
C SER A 13 -0.63 -7.79 4.63
N PRO A 14 -0.62 -7.61 5.97
CA PRO A 14 -0.73 -6.29 6.56
C PRO A 14 0.45 -5.40 6.19
N LEU A 15 0.13 -4.15 5.83
CA LEU A 15 1.10 -3.08 5.68
C LEU A 15 0.96 -2.09 6.84
N LYS A 16 2.09 -1.62 7.35
CA LYS A 16 2.17 -0.56 8.34
C LYS A 16 1.99 0.79 7.66
N MET A 17 1.10 1.60 8.20
CA MET A 17 0.89 2.99 7.77
C MET A 17 1.74 3.93 8.60
N ASP A 18 2.60 4.72 7.94
CA ASP A 18 3.45 5.72 8.56
C ASP A 18 3.15 7.12 7.97
N LEU A 19 3.16 8.14 8.82
CA LEU A 19 3.11 9.54 8.38
C LEU A 19 4.52 10.10 8.29
N VAL A 20 4.90 10.56 7.10
CA VAL A 20 6.19 11.18 6.82
C VAL A 20 5.98 12.68 6.69
N THR A 21 6.62 13.44 7.59
CA THR A 21 6.62 14.90 7.53
C THR A 21 7.77 15.38 6.65
N HIS A 22 7.50 16.37 5.80
CA HIS A 22 8.54 17.00 4.99
C HIS A 22 8.35 18.53 4.94
N MET A 23 9.46 19.25 4.86
CA MET A 23 9.45 20.70 4.73
C MET A 23 9.24 21.07 3.26
N THR A 24 8.20 21.86 3.00
CA THR A 24 7.96 22.46 1.69
C THR A 24 8.14 23.98 1.76
N PRO A 25 8.29 24.68 0.62
CA PRO A 25 8.29 26.14 0.58
C PRO A 25 7.02 26.79 1.16
N ARG A 26 5.91 26.03 1.28
CA ARG A 26 4.63 26.48 1.83
C ARG A 26 4.42 26.08 3.30
N GLY A 27 5.38 25.40 3.92
CA GLY A 27 5.31 24.92 5.30
C GLY A 27 5.46 23.41 5.41
N ILE A 28 5.07 22.87 6.56
CA ILE A 28 5.11 21.43 6.84
C ILE A 28 4.01 20.74 6.04
N ALA A 29 4.38 19.72 5.29
CA ALA A 29 3.44 18.82 4.64
C ALA A 29 3.64 17.40 5.18
N GLU A 30 2.57 16.61 5.13
CA GLU A 30 2.55 15.21 5.55
C GLU A 30 2.20 14.34 4.36
N SER A 31 2.90 13.22 4.22
CA SER A 31 2.59 12.17 3.25
C SER A 31 2.41 10.84 3.97
N LEU A 32 1.51 10.01 3.45
CA LEU A 32 1.28 8.67 3.96
C LEU A 32 2.23 7.69 3.27
N ASN A 33 2.82 6.78 4.03
CA ASN A 33 3.69 5.71 3.52
C ASN A 33 3.17 4.35 3.99
N LEU A 34 3.29 3.32 3.15
CA LEU A 34 2.98 1.94 3.51
C LEU A 34 4.25 1.09 3.44
N THR A 35 4.52 0.31 4.49
CA THR A 35 5.69 -0.59 4.60
C THR A 35 5.28 -1.96 5.10
N ARG A 36 6.15 -2.97 4.96
CA ARG A 36 5.89 -4.30 5.51
C ARG A 36 5.73 -4.22 7.04
N TRP A 37 4.73 -4.90 7.60
CA TRP A 37 4.42 -4.71 9.01
C TRP A 37 5.45 -5.31 9.97
N MET A 38 5.77 -6.60 9.81
CA MET A 38 6.58 -7.36 10.77
C MET A 38 7.93 -7.82 10.21
N GLN A 39 8.25 -7.55 8.95
CA GLN A 39 9.56 -7.85 8.39
C GLN A 39 10.64 -6.87 8.91
N PRO A 40 11.91 -7.32 9.03
CA PRO A 40 12.43 -8.65 8.71
C PRO A 40 12.29 -9.66 9.88
N PHE A 41 11.51 -9.32 10.91
CA PHE A 41 11.42 -10.12 12.13
C PHE A 41 10.46 -11.30 12.03
N SER A 42 9.60 -11.33 11.00
CA SER A 42 8.71 -12.43 10.69
C SER A 42 8.42 -12.51 9.19
N GLU A 43 8.46 -13.73 8.64
CA GLU A 43 8.05 -14.07 7.26
C GLU A 43 6.57 -14.47 7.16
N GLN A 44 5.84 -14.45 8.28
CA GLN A 44 4.44 -14.80 8.33
C GLN A 44 3.60 -13.75 7.59
N LYS A 45 2.71 -14.20 6.68
CA LYS A 45 1.82 -13.30 5.91
C LYS A 45 0.46 -13.06 6.59
N THR A 46 0.04 -13.94 7.49
CA THR A 46 -1.26 -13.89 8.15
C THR A 46 -1.11 -13.75 9.66
N PHE A 47 -1.81 -12.82 10.30
CA PHE A 47 -1.68 -12.58 11.74
C PHE A 47 -3.05 -12.61 12.40
N GLU A 48 -3.12 -13.26 13.56
CA GLU A 48 -4.30 -13.22 14.41
C GLU A 48 -4.09 -12.12 15.47
N VAL A 49 -5.02 -11.18 15.54
CA VAL A 49 -4.98 -10.05 16.47
C VAL A 49 -6.20 -10.12 17.37
N ASP A 50 -5.99 -10.08 18.68
CA ASP A 50 -7.08 -9.97 19.66
C ASP A 50 -7.82 -8.63 19.46
N MET A 51 -9.15 -8.70 19.30
CA MET A 51 -10.03 -7.55 19.15
C MET A 51 -9.92 -6.59 20.35
N ALA A 52 -9.54 -7.06 21.53
CA ALA A 52 -9.28 -6.20 22.69
C ALA A 52 -8.09 -5.23 22.48
N GLN A 53 -7.21 -5.50 21.51
CA GLN A 53 -6.10 -4.62 21.14
C GLN A 53 -6.45 -3.63 20.02
N VAL A 54 -7.64 -3.75 19.41
CA VAL A 54 -8.07 -2.89 18.30
C VAL A 54 -8.89 -1.73 18.82
N VAL A 55 -8.37 -0.51 18.68
CA VAL A 55 -9.06 0.71 19.12
C VAL A 55 -10.14 1.14 18.14
N THR A 56 -9.89 1.03 16.82
CA THR A 56 -10.83 1.47 15.78
C THR A 56 -10.59 0.73 14.48
N ILE A 57 -11.67 0.39 13.78
CA ILE A 57 -11.68 -0.13 12.41
C ILE A 57 -12.50 0.84 11.56
N ALA A 58 -11.96 1.23 10.41
CA ALA A 58 -12.63 2.13 9.48
C ALA A 58 -12.43 1.63 8.04
N SER A 59 -13.43 1.88 7.19
CA SER A 59 -13.32 1.60 5.76
C SER A 59 -12.29 2.53 5.12
N ALA A 60 -11.37 1.95 4.34
CA ALA A 60 -10.38 2.71 3.58
C ALA A 60 -11.05 3.49 2.44
N SER A 61 -10.46 4.62 2.05
CA SER A 61 -10.85 5.33 0.83
C SER A 61 -10.45 4.53 -0.43
N VAL A 62 -11.02 4.91 -1.58
CA VAL A 62 -10.67 4.30 -2.88
C VAL A 62 -9.18 4.46 -3.18
N GLY A 63 -8.63 5.67 -3.00
CA GLY A 63 -7.21 5.95 -3.25
C GLY A 63 -6.28 5.16 -2.33
N LEU A 64 -6.61 5.03 -1.04
CA LEU A 64 -5.81 4.24 -0.11
C LEU A 64 -5.87 2.74 -0.45
N SER A 65 -7.03 2.25 -0.89
CA SER A 65 -7.19 0.86 -1.35
C SER A 65 -6.34 0.56 -2.59
N GLN A 66 -6.27 1.47 -3.56
CA GLN A 66 -5.43 1.31 -4.75
C GLN A 66 -3.94 1.38 -4.39
N TYR A 67 -3.55 2.33 -3.55
CA TYR A 67 -2.17 2.45 -3.09
C TYR A 67 -1.70 1.22 -2.31
N TYR A 68 -2.54 0.65 -1.44
CA TYR A 68 -2.26 -0.62 -0.77
C TYR A 68 -1.94 -1.74 -1.78
N LYS A 69 -2.76 -1.92 -2.83
CA LYS A 69 -2.53 -2.94 -3.86
C LYS A 69 -1.23 -2.71 -4.63
N TYR A 70 -0.95 -1.46 -4.98
CA TYR A 70 0.29 -1.07 -5.66
C TYR A 70 1.51 -1.44 -4.81
N VAL A 71 1.51 -1.04 -3.53
CA VAL A 71 2.63 -1.32 -2.62
C VAL A 71 2.78 -2.81 -2.41
N LEU A 72 1.68 -3.54 -2.19
CA LEU A 72 1.72 -4.99 -1.99
C LEU A 72 2.39 -5.70 -3.18
N LYS A 73 2.02 -5.34 -4.42
CA LYS A 73 2.66 -5.89 -5.61
C LYS A 73 4.15 -5.56 -5.67
N LYS A 74 4.53 -4.31 -5.44
CA LYS A 74 5.95 -3.89 -5.43
C LYS A 74 6.76 -4.57 -4.35
N VAL A 75 6.16 -4.83 -3.20
CA VAL A 75 6.78 -5.52 -2.07
C VAL A 75 6.99 -6.99 -2.40
N ASP A 76 5.99 -7.70 -2.93
CA ASP A 76 6.14 -9.09 -3.37
C ASP A 76 7.16 -9.21 -4.53
N ASP A 77 7.19 -8.24 -5.46
CA ASP A 77 8.19 -8.18 -6.56
C ASP A 77 9.60 -7.85 -6.02
N ALA A 78 9.69 -7.01 -4.97
CA ALA A 78 10.94 -6.61 -4.32
C ALA A 78 11.52 -7.70 -3.40
N ASP A 79 10.89 -8.85 -3.21
CA ASP A 79 11.62 -10.02 -2.69
C ASP A 79 12.77 -10.44 -3.67
N MET A 80 12.86 -9.83 -4.86
CA MET A 80 13.99 -9.91 -5.79
C MET A 80 14.98 -8.71 -5.77
N LEU A 81 14.68 -7.57 -5.12
CA LEU A 81 15.52 -6.34 -5.13
C LEU A 81 15.38 -5.51 -3.81
N PRO A 82 16.39 -4.75 -3.37
CA PRO A 82 16.42 -4.14 -2.02
C PRO A 82 15.26 -3.17 -1.73
N GLU A 83 14.84 -3.13 -0.46
CA GLU A 83 13.67 -2.40 0.05
C GLU A 83 13.73 -0.88 -0.21
N GLU A 84 12.95 -0.39 -1.17
CA GLU A 84 12.64 1.05 -1.28
C GLU A 84 11.27 1.33 -0.65
N ASN A 85 11.22 2.33 0.25
CA ASN A 85 9.99 2.81 0.85
C ASN A 85 9.25 3.71 -0.16
N VAL A 86 8.03 3.35 -0.54
CA VAL A 86 7.29 4.05 -1.60
C VAL A 86 6.15 4.88 -1.00
N SER A 87 6.24 6.22 -1.05
CA SER A 87 5.23 7.16 -0.50
C SER A 87 3.95 7.26 -1.35
N TYR A 88 2.80 7.51 -0.71
CA TYR A 88 1.51 7.73 -1.38
C TYR A 88 1.58 8.88 -2.38
N GLU A 89 2.22 9.99 -2.03
CA GLU A 89 2.32 11.15 -2.92
C GLU A 89 3.18 10.86 -4.15
N GLU A 90 4.20 10.01 -4.00
CA GLU A 90 5.03 9.59 -5.14
C GLU A 90 4.27 8.66 -6.08
N VAL A 91 3.50 7.71 -5.52
CA VAL A 91 2.63 6.85 -6.32
C VAL A 91 1.53 7.67 -6.97
N ARG A 92 0.90 8.58 -6.23
CA ARG A 92 -0.15 9.46 -6.72
C ARG A 92 0.34 10.31 -7.88
N HIS A 93 1.53 10.91 -7.79
CA HIS A 93 2.11 11.65 -8.92
C HIS A 93 2.32 10.77 -10.16
N ARG A 94 2.67 9.49 -9.99
CA ARG A 94 2.81 8.53 -11.11
C ARG A 94 1.45 8.09 -11.67
N ILE A 95 0.45 7.90 -10.82
CA ILE A 95 -0.94 7.60 -11.23
C ILE A 95 -1.55 8.79 -11.96
N GLU A 96 -1.43 10.00 -11.41
CA GLU A 96 -1.96 11.23 -12.02
C GLU A 96 -1.26 11.56 -13.35
N ALA A 97 0.03 11.22 -13.50
CA ALA A 97 0.71 11.33 -14.78
C ALA A 97 0.22 10.30 -15.82
N ALA A 98 -0.33 9.17 -15.38
CA ALA A 98 -0.95 8.16 -16.24
C ALA A 98 -2.42 8.47 -16.57
N ASP A 99 -3.08 9.28 -15.75
CA ASP A 99 -4.52 9.64 -15.83
C ASP A 99 -4.75 10.98 -16.60
N ASP A 100 -3.88 11.31 -17.57
CA ASP A 100 -4.04 12.48 -18.45
C ASP A 100 -5.28 12.29 -19.36
N PRO A 101 -6.32 13.15 -19.24
CA PRO A 101 -7.61 13.02 -19.92
C PRO A 101 -7.54 13.30 -21.44
N SER A 102 -6.35 13.44 -22.02
CA SER A 102 -6.17 13.37 -23.47
C SER A 102 -6.12 11.93 -24.01
N ASN A 103 -6.13 10.92 -23.14
CA ASN A 103 -6.03 9.51 -23.51
C ASN A 103 -7.15 8.66 -22.87
N ASP A 104 -8.35 8.71 -23.47
CA ASP A 104 -9.61 8.19 -22.91
C ASP A 104 -9.83 6.67 -23.01
N GLU A 105 -8.90 5.88 -23.52
CA GLU A 105 -9.11 4.43 -23.73
C GLU A 105 -8.41 3.53 -22.70
N VAL A 106 -7.69 4.10 -21.72
CA VAL A 106 -6.55 3.39 -21.16
C VAL A 106 -6.49 3.46 -19.62
N SER A 107 -7.54 3.01 -18.92
CA SER A 107 -7.51 2.91 -17.45
C SER A 107 -7.05 1.54 -16.95
N ASP A 108 -7.53 0.45 -17.52
CA ASP A 108 -7.15 -0.91 -17.09
C ASP A 108 -5.99 -1.46 -17.95
N GLU A 109 -5.91 -1.07 -19.22
CA GLU A 109 -4.86 -1.50 -20.16
C GLU A 109 -3.51 -0.78 -19.91
N ILE A 110 -3.48 0.51 -19.51
CA ILE A 110 -2.23 1.19 -19.05
C ILE A 110 -1.73 0.59 -17.75
N LEU A 111 -2.65 0.17 -16.88
CA LEU A 111 -2.28 -0.42 -15.61
C LEU A 111 -1.52 -1.73 -15.84
N ASP A 112 -1.93 -2.54 -16.82
CA ASP A 112 -1.19 -3.72 -17.26
C ASP A 112 0.08 -3.35 -18.07
N GLU A 113 0.07 -2.31 -18.89
CA GLU A 113 1.26 -1.85 -19.65
C GLU A 113 2.36 -1.26 -18.73
N LEU A 114 1.99 -0.52 -17.67
CA LEU A 114 2.90 -0.03 -16.62
C LEU A 114 3.53 -1.16 -15.80
N LEU A 115 2.90 -2.34 -15.79
CA LEU A 115 3.44 -3.55 -15.18
C LEU A 115 4.43 -4.27 -16.11
N ASP A 116 4.29 -4.12 -17.42
CA ASP A 116 5.14 -4.76 -18.44
C ASP A 116 6.40 -3.95 -18.80
N ILE A 117 6.40 -2.62 -18.66
CA ILE A 117 7.57 -1.77 -18.99
C ILE A 117 8.73 -1.93 -17.99
N SER A 118 8.50 -2.53 -16.81
CA SER A 118 9.58 -2.91 -15.88
C SER A 118 10.55 -3.94 -16.48
N ASP A 119 10.15 -4.64 -17.55
CA ASP A 119 10.97 -5.65 -18.24
C ASP A 119 11.80 -5.08 -19.41
N THR A 120 11.76 -3.76 -19.67
CA THR A 120 12.61 -3.14 -20.69
C THR A 120 13.51 -2.05 -20.11
N ILE A 121 14.61 -2.44 -19.48
CA ILE A 121 15.85 -1.66 -19.51
C ILE A 121 17.04 -2.62 -19.76
N HIS A 122 17.73 -2.39 -20.86
CA HIS A 122 19.00 -3.01 -21.26
C HIS A 122 20.17 -2.50 -20.41
#